data_AF-A0A8S2Y5J2-F1
#
_entry.id   AF-A0A8S2Y5J2-F1
#
_cell.length_a   1.000
_cell.length_b   1.000
_cell.length_c   1.000
_cell.angle_alpha   90.00
_cell.angle_beta   90.00
_cell.angle_gamma   90.00
#
_symmetry.space_group_name_H-M   'P 1'
#
loop_
_entity.id
_entity.type
_entity.pdbx_description
1 polymer ?
#
loop_
_entity_poly.entity_id
_entity_poly.type
_entity_poly.pdbx_seq_one_letter_code
_entity_poly.pdbx_strand_id
1 'polypeptide(L)' 'DARFLVSKLFDVTAGSTLEESLHKEDQQIIIPFGKGIAGHVASTKEFINIPDAYEVIIIFQF' A
#
# COMPACT_ATOMS: atom_id res chain seq x y z
N ASP A 1 -18.83 -9.43 0.27
CA ASP A 1 -17.65 -9.21 -0.57
C ASP A 1 -16.54 -8.51 0.19
N ALA A 2 -15.47 -9.25 0.49
CA ALA A 2 -14.26 -8.66 1.06
C ALA A 2 -13.39 -8.13 -0.09
N ARG A 3 -13.06 -6.83 -0.06
CA ARG A 3 -12.14 -6.20 -1.01
C ARG A 3 -10.77 -6.06 -0.36
N PHE A 4 -9.72 -6.19 -1.16
CA PHE A 4 -8.33 -6.10 -0.71
C PHE A 4 -7.50 -5.29 -1.70
N LEU A 5 -6.48 -4.62 -1.18
CA LEU A 5 -5.40 -4.03 -1.96
C LEU A 5 -4.26 -5.03 -2.01
N VAL A 6 -3.77 -5.33 -3.20
CA VAL A 6 -2.71 -6.32 -3.43
C VAL A 6 -1.55 -5.63 -4.11
N SER A 7 -0.36 -5.69 -3.49
CA SER A 7 0.85 -5.16 -4.12
C SER A 7 1.31 -6.08 -5.24
N LYS A 8 1.52 -5.51 -6.44
CA LYS A 8 2.05 -6.24 -7.62
C LYS A 8 3.54 -5.99 -7.86
N LEU A 9 4.07 -4.88 -7.34
CA LEU A 9 5.45 -4.46 -7.50
C LEU A 9 6.02 -4.03 -6.15
N PHE A 10 7.28 -4.33 -5.90
CA PHE A 10 7.95 -3.94 -4.65
C PHE A 10 9.42 -3.63 -4.89
N ASP A 11 9.96 -2.75 -4.04
CA ASP A 11 11.35 -2.28 -4.08
C ASP A 11 11.84 -1.87 -5.48
N VAL A 12 11.01 -1.10 -6.18
CA VAL A 12 11.32 -0.62 -7.53
C VAL A 12 12.34 0.51 -7.44
N THR A 13 13.50 0.29 -8.03
CA THR A 13 14.56 1.28 -8.17
C THR A 13 14.85 1.55 -9.65
N ALA A 14 15.64 2.57 -9.96
CA ALA A 14 16.03 2.83 -11.34
C ALA A 14 16.90 1.71 -11.96
N GLY A 15 17.50 0.84 -11.13
CA GLY A 15 18.36 -0.26 -11.57
C GLY A 15 17.70 -1.63 -11.56
N SER A 16 16.51 -1.78 -10.98
CA SER A 16 15.82 -3.08 -10.89
C SER A 16 15.22 -3.50 -12.22
N THR A 17 15.33 -4.79 -12.54
CA THR A 17 14.62 -5.40 -13.67
C THR A 17 13.13 -5.57 -13.35
N LEU A 18 12.32 -5.78 -14.40
CA LEU A 18 10.90 -6.04 -14.24
C LEU A 18 10.68 -7.33 -13.45
N GLU A 19 11.46 -8.36 -13.73
CA GLU A 19 11.41 -9.67 -13.08
C GLU A 19 11.73 -9.58 -11.58
N GLU A 20 12.69 -8.75 -11.19
CA GLU A 20 13.02 -8.51 -9.78
C GLU A 20 11.94 -7.69 -9.06
N SER A 21 11.28 -6.78 -9.79
CA SER A 21 10.22 -5.92 -9.26
C SER A 21 8.89 -6.66 -9.13
N LEU A 22 8.67 -7.72 -9.92
CA LEU A 22 7.46 -8.54 -9.92
C LEU A 22 7.49 -9.52 -8.75
N HIS A 23 6.59 -9.32 -7.78
CA HIS A 23 6.41 -10.28 -6.71
C HIS A 23 5.71 -11.57 -7.17
N LYS A 24 6.18 -12.71 -6.66
CA LYS A 24 5.42 -13.97 -6.66
C LYS A 24 4.24 -13.86 -5.69
N GLU A 25 3.17 -14.62 -5.92
CA GLU A 25 1.90 -14.52 -5.16
C GLU A 25 2.08 -14.66 -3.64
N ASP A 26 3.11 -15.38 -3.21
CA ASP A 26 3.48 -15.63 -1.81
C ASP A 26 4.10 -14.41 -1.09
N GLN A 27 4.56 -13.40 -1.84
CA GLN A 27 5.22 -12.19 -1.30
C GLN A 27 4.33 -10.95 -1.41
N GLN A 28 3.08 -11.12 -1.81
CA GLN A 28 2.14 -10.00 -1.94
C GLN A 28 1.77 -9.43 -0.57
N ILE A 29 1.92 -8.12 -0.42
CA ILE A 29 1.33 -7.38 0.70
C ILE A 29 -0.16 -7.24 0.41
N ILE A 30 -0.98 -7.79 1.31
CA ILE A 30 -2.44 -7.76 1.22
C ILE A 30 -2.98 -6.86 2.33
N ILE A 31 -3.65 -5.78 1.95
CA ILE A 31 -4.23 -4.82 2.89
C ILE A 31 -5.76 -4.88 2.77
N PRO A 32 -6.50 -5.07 3.87
CA PRO A 32 -7.96 -4.98 3.83
C PRO A 32 -8.43 -3.61 3.33
N PHE A 33 -9.46 -3.60 2.48
CA PHE A 33 -9.99 -2.34 1.98
C PHE A 33 -10.52 -1.46 3.13
N GLY A 34 -10.16 -0.17 3.13
CA GLY A 34 -10.52 0.77 4.19
C GLY A 34 -9.64 0.72 5.45
N LYS A 35 -8.58 -0.10 5.48
CA LYS A 35 -7.61 -0.15 6.59
C LYS A 35 -6.28 0.50 6.22
N GLY A 36 -5.68 1.19 7.19
CA GLY A 36 -4.45 1.96 6.99
C GLY A 36 -4.61 3.12 6.00
N ILE A 37 -3.50 3.78 5.69
CA ILE A 37 -3.45 4.94 4.79
C ILE A 37 -3.88 4.53 3.37
N ALA A 38 -3.32 3.43 2.85
CA ALA A 38 -3.65 2.94 1.50
C ALA A 38 -5.13 2.56 1.38
N GLY A 39 -5.70 1.91 2.40
CA GLY A 39 -7.14 1.58 2.43
C GLY A 39 -8.02 2.82 2.50
N HIS A 40 -7.62 3.84 3.26
CA HIS A 40 -8.35 5.11 3.33
C HIS A 40 -8.39 5.81 1.97
N VAL A 41 -7.22 6.03 1.34
CA VAL A 41 -7.13 6.69 0.01
C VAL A 41 -7.88 5.89 -1.05
N ALA A 42 -7.79 4.56 -1.04
CA ALA A 42 -8.54 3.72 -1.97
C ALA A 42 -10.07 3.84 -1.79
N SER A 43 -10.53 4.14 -0.56
CA SER A 43 -11.95 4.30 -0.23
C SER A 43 -12.48 5.68 -0.59
N THR A 44 -11.74 6.75 -0.25
CA THR A 44 -12.17 8.14 -0.47
C THR A 44 -11.89 8.62 -1.88
N LYS A 45 -10.86 8.07 -2.55
CA LYS A 45 -10.33 8.51 -3.85
C LYS A 45 -9.79 9.95 -3.81
N GLU A 46 -9.42 10.42 -2.63
CA GLU A 46 -8.87 11.75 -2.42
C GLU A 46 -7.37 11.66 -2.08
N PHE A 47 -6.61 12.63 -2.55
CA PHE A 47 -5.20 12.75 -2.18
C PHE A 47 -5.08 13.16 -0.72
N ILE A 48 -4.12 12.55 -0.02
CA ILE A 48 -3.76 12.92 1.35
C ILE A 48 -2.33 13.44 1.37
N ASN A 49 -2.12 14.61 1.98
CA ASN A 49 -0.80 15.12 2.28
C ASN A 49 -0.46 14.79 3.73
N ILE A 50 0.67 14.12 3.96
CA ILE A 50 1.11 13.69 5.29
C ILE A 50 2.45 14.37 5.58
N PRO A 51 2.46 15.51 6.30
CA PRO A 51 3.70 16.21 6.65
C PRO A 51 4.57 15.41 7.62
N ASP A 52 3.95 14.67 8.53
CA ASP A 52 4.61 13.75 9.46
C ASP A 52 3.86 12.41 9.50
N ALA A 53 4.53 11.35 9.07
CA ALA A 53 3.96 10.01 9.01
C ALA A 53 3.77 9.39 10.40
N TYR A 54 4.59 9.75 11.39
CA TYR A 54 4.55 9.15 12.71
C TYR A 54 3.32 9.60 13.51
N GLU A 55 2.92 10.86 13.35
CA GLU A 55 1.67 11.38 13.92
C GLU A 55 0.44 10.70 13.31
N VAL A 56 0.48 10.41 12.00
CA VAL A 56 -0.65 9.84 11.25
C VAL A 56 -0.76 8.32 11.46
N ILE A 57 0.35 7.60 11.64
CA ILE A 57 0.36 6.16 11.93
C ILE A 57 -0.46 5.84 13.19
N ILE A 58 -0.46 6.73 14.19
CA ILE A 58 -1.25 6.56 15.42
C ILE A 58 -2.76 6.58 15.14
N ILE A 59 -3.20 7.32 14.12
CA ILE A 59 -4.62 7.50 13.76
C ILE A 59 -5.14 6.34 12.90
N PHE A 60 -4.31 5.78 12.01
CA PHE A 60 -4.74 4.81 11.00
C PHE A 60 -4.42 3.34 11.35
N GLN A 61 -4.28 3.00 12.65
CA GLN A 61 -3.94 1.67 13.19
C GLN A 61 -4.15 0.49 12.22
N PHE A 62 -3.04 -0.15 11.85
CA PHE A 62 -2.99 -1.36 11.03
C PHE A 62 -3.54 -2.58 11.77
#